data_AF-A0A1U9K769-F1
#
_entry.id   AF-A0A1U9K769-F1
#
_cell.length_a   1.000
_cell.length_b   1.000
_cell.length_c   1.000
_cell.angle_alpha   90.00
_cell.angle_beta   90.00
_cell.angle_gamma   90.00
#
_symmetry.space_group_name_H-M   'P 1'
#
loop_
_entity.id
_entity.type
_entity.pdbx_description
1 polymer ?
#
loop_
_entity_poly.entity_id
_entity_poly.type
_entity_poly.pdbx_seq_one_letter_code
_entity_poly.pdbx_strand_id
1 'polypeptide(L)'
;MTRRSKVVEVTVYGAQKLCPSCLNLPSSEETADWLEAALTRDYGDGVRVRYVDIDQPHNRHNQFVEAILADRYAYPLIVIGEEVVGEGNPRLNVIRRKLEEMGLERHA
;
A
#
# COMPACT_ATOMS: atom_id res chain seq x y z
N MET A 1 4.73 16.84 27.01
CA MET A 1 3.76 16.20 26.09
C MET A 1 4.55 15.61 24.93
N THR A 2 4.81 14.31 24.99
CA THR A 2 5.58 13.58 23.98
C THR A 2 4.75 13.49 22.70
N ARG A 3 5.06 14.32 21.69
CA ARG A 3 4.63 14.08 20.31
C ARG A 3 5.24 12.74 19.89
N ARG A 4 4.47 11.65 19.99
CA ARG A 4 4.81 10.42 19.29
C ARG A 4 4.70 10.77 17.81
N SER A 5 5.81 10.91 17.12
CA SER A 5 5.85 10.92 15.66
C SER A 5 5.20 9.63 15.20
N LYS A 6 3.94 9.73 14.77
CA LYS A 6 3.13 8.57 14.37
C LYS A 6 3.45 8.31 12.90
N VAL A 7 4.53 7.55 12.67
CA VAL A 7 4.88 7.11 11.32
C VAL A 7 3.79 6.18 10.83
N VAL A 8 3.14 6.52 9.72
CA VAL A 8 2.10 5.67 9.14
C VAL A 8 2.73 4.70 8.15
N GLU A 9 2.52 3.41 8.41
CA GLU A 9 2.96 2.34 7.52
C GLU A 9 1.87 2.03 6.49
N VAL A 10 2.24 2.15 5.22
CA VAL A 10 1.43 1.82 4.05
C VAL A 10 1.98 0.52 3.48
N THR A 11 1.25 -0.57 3.65
CA THR A 11 1.63 -1.88 3.11
C THR A 11 0.95 -2.11 1.77
N VAL A 12 1.73 -2.41 0.73
CA VAL A 12 1.25 -2.76 -0.60
C VAL A 12 1.44 -4.27 -0.78
N TYR A 13 0.34 -5.01 -0.76
CA TYR A 13 0.32 -6.44 -1.04
C TYR A 13 0.16 -6.67 -2.53
N GLY A 14 1.06 -7.44 -3.12
CA GLY A 14 0.94 -7.84 -4.52
C GLY A 14 1.86 -8.97 -4.90
N ALA A 15 1.93 -9.28 -6.19
CA ALA A 15 2.84 -10.28 -6.73
C ALA A 15 3.58 -9.71 -7.93
N GLN A 16 4.81 -10.18 -8.17
CA GLN A 16 5.54 -9.90 -9.42
C GLN A 16 4.85 -10.49 -10.66
N LYS A 17 4.03 -11.54 -10.50
CA LYS A 17 3.28 -12.10 -11.62
C LYS A 17 2.06 -11.24 -11.94
N LEU A 18 2.16 -10.51 -13.04
CA LEU A 18 1.02 -9.92 -13.73
C LEU A 18 -0.04 -11.00 -13.97
N CYS A 19 -1.29 -10.73 -13.57
CA CYS A 19 -2.42 -11.53 -14.02
C CYS A 19 -2.34 -11.63 -15.55
N PRO A 20 -2.43 -12.84 -16.15
CA PRO A 20 -2.29 -13.03 -17.60
C PRO A 20 -3.31 -12.23 -18.45
N SER A 21 -4.31 -11.63 -17.81
CA SER A 21 -5.32 -10.77 -18.43
C SER A 21 -5.03 -9.26 -18.34
N CYS A 22 -3.95 -8.81 -17.67
CA CYS A 22 -3.64 -7.40 -17.43
C CYS A 22 -2.31 -6.97 -18.09
N LEU A 23 -2.16 -7.21 -19.39
CA LEU A 23 -0.94 -6.95 -20.18
C LEU A 23 -0.51 -5.46 -20.29
N ASN A 24 -1.24 -4.52 -19.67
CA ASN A 24 -1.01 -3.07 -19.81
C ASN A 24 -1.00 -2.29 -18.48
N LEU A 25 -1.06 -2.97 -17.32
CA LEU A 25 -0.99 -2.31 -16.02
C LEU A 25 0.43 -2.46 -15.43
N PRO A 26 0.95 -1.44 -14.72
CA PRO A 26 2.25 -1.55 -14.05
C PRO A 26 2.24 -2.68 -13.03
N SER A 27 3.41 -3.25 -12.78
CA SER A 27 3.53 -4.33 -11.79
C SER A 27 3.18 -3.83 -10.38
N SER A 28 2.84 -4.74 -9.47
CA SER A 28 2.54 -4.37 -8.07
C SER A 28 3.74 -3.69 -7.40
N GLU A 29 4.97 -4.09 -7.77
CA GLU A 29 6.22 -3.48 -7.33
C GLU A 29 6.38 -2.04 -7.84
N GLU A 30 6.17 -1.81 -9.15
CA GLU A 30 6.23 -0.45 -9.72
C GLU A 30 5.21 0.49 -9.09
N THR A 31 4.02 -0.04 -8.80
CA THR A 31 2.97 0.70 -8.10
C THR A 31 3.42 1.09 -6.69
N ALA A 32 4.12 0.20 -5.98
CA ALA A 32 4.64 0.46 -4.65
C ALA A 32 5.75 1.52 -4.67
N ASP A 33 6.70 1.43 -5.60
CA ASP A 33 7.80 2.41 -5.76
C ASP A 33 7.26 3.81 -6.08
N TRP A 34 6.32 3.90 -7.03
CA TRP A 34 5.64 5.16 -7.34
C TRP A 34 4.92 5.73 -6.11
N LEU A 35 4.23 4.88 -5.34
CA LEU A 35 3.55 5.30 -4.11
C LEU A 35 4.55 5.81 -3.08
N GLU A 36 5.65 5.08 -2.87
CA GLU A 36 6.70 5.43 -1.94
C GLU A 36 7.29 6.79 -2.26
N ALA A 37 7.68 7.02 -3.52
CA ALA A 37 8.21 8.29 -3.96
C ALA A 37 7.21 9.44 -3.76
N ALA A 38 5.94 9.22 -4.12
CA ALA A 38 4.90 10.24 -4.00
C ALA A 38 4.58 10.58 -2.54
N LEU A 39 4.49 9.57 -1.67
CA LEU A 39 4.17 9.74 -0.25
C LEU A 39 5.35 10.30 0.53
N THR A 40 6.56 9.81 0.29
CA THR A 40 7.79 10.35 0.89
C THR A 40 7.98 11.81 0.52
N ARG A 41 7.63 12.21 -0.71
CA ARG A 41 7.67 13.61 -1.12
C ARG A 41 6.65 14.49 -0.40
N ASP A 42 5.47 13.94 -0.09
CA ASP A 42 4.37 14.69 0.51
C ASP A 42 4.44 14.74 2.06
N TYR A 43 4.97 13.68 2.69
CA TYR A 43 4.95 13.50 4.14
C TYR A 43 6.34 13.23 4.77
N GLY A 44 7.39 13.06 3.96
CA GLY A 44 8.74 12.78 4.44
C GLY A 44 8.82 11.51 5.27
N ASP A 45 9.51 11.59 6.42
CA ASP A 45 9.69 10.47 7.37
C ASP A 45 8.40 10.11 8.14
N GLY A 46 7.31 10.86 7.96
CA GLY A 46 6.01 10.60 8.58
C GLY A 46 5.27 9.41 7.97
N VAL A 47 5.70 8.92 6.79
CA VAL A 47 5.08 7.80 6.08
C VAL A 47 6.15 6.78 5.67
N ARG A 48 5.80 5.49 5.71
CA ARG A 48 6.65 4.41 5.21
C ARG A 48 5.85 3.50 4.32
N VAL A 49 6.35 3.23 3.12
CA VAL A 49 5.74 2.25 2.22
C VAL A 49 6.48 0.92 2.39
N ARG A 50 5.73 -0.18 2.45
CA ARG A 50 6.27 -1.53 2.52
C ARG A 50 5.59 -2.39 1.46
N TYR A 51 6.36 -2.90 0.51
CA TYR A 51 5.89 -3.92 -0.41
C TYR A 51 5.90 -5.30 0.27
N VAL A 52 4.80 -6.05 0.13
CA VAL A 52 4.65 -7.42 0.63
C VAL A 52 4.25 -8.30 -0.53
N ASP A 53 5.14 -9.23 -0.87
CA ASP A 53 4.88 -10.22 -1.90
C ASP A 53 3.99 -11.34 -1.37
N ILE A 54 2.84 -11.58 -2.02
CA ILE A 54 1.85 -12.58 -1.62
C ILE A 54 2.23 -14.01 -2.02
N ASP A 55 3.20 -14.19 -2.94
CA ASP A 55 3.71 -15.49 -3.36
C ASP A 55 4.68 -16.05 -2.30
N GLN A 56 5.33 -15.16 -1.53
CA GLN A 56 6.21 -15.53 -0.44
C GLN A 56 5.49 -16.33 0.66
N PRO A 57 5.99 -17.52 1.03
CA PRO A 57 5.34 -18.39 2.01
C PRO A 57 5.27 -17.79 3.42
N HIS A 58 6.21 -16.91 3.78
CA HIS A 58 6.22 -16.25 5.09
C HIS A 58 5.03 -15.30 5.29
N ASN A 59 4.51 -14.72 4.20
CA ASN A 59 3.43 -13.75 4.26
C ASN A 59 2.03 -14.38 4.26
N ARG A 60 1.94 -15.71 4.06
CA ARG A 60 0.65 -16.43 4.04
C ARG A 60 -0.12 -16.41 5.36
N HIS A 61 0.54 -16.09 6.48
CA HIS A 61 -0.12 -15.93 7.78
C HIS A 61 -0.89 -14.61 7.91
N ASN A 62 -0.83 -13.75 6.89
CA ASN A 62 -1.48 -12.46 6.89
C ASN A 62 -2.87 -12.56 6.27
N GLN A 63 -3.89 -12.09 6.99
CA GLN A 63 -5.29 -12.14 6.55
C GLN A 63 -5.52 -11.50 5.17
N PHE A 64 -4.75 -10.45 4.82
CA PHE A 64 -4.88 -9.78 3.53
C PHE A 64 -4.33 -10.65 2.39
N VAL A 65 -3.24 -11.37 2.66
CA VAL A 65 -2.65 -12.31 1.70
C VAL A 65 -3.61 -13.48 1.46
N GLU A 66 -4.16 -14.06 2.52
CA GLU A 66 -5.16 -15.12 2.40
C GLU A 66 -6.39 -14.66 1.61
N ALA A 67 -6.86 -13.44 1.84
CA ALA A 67 -8.01 -12.88 1.13
C ALA A 67 -7.69 -12.64 -0.36
N ILE A 68 -6.51 -12.15 -0.72
CA ILE A 68 -6.09 -12.00 -2.13
C ILE A 68 -5.98 -13.38 -2.80
N LEU A 69 -5.35 -14.35 -2.14
CA LEU A 69 -5.23 -15.72 -2.65
C LEU A 69 -6.59 -16.43 -2.77
N ALA A 70 -7.57 -16.06 -1.93
CA ALA A 70 -8.94 -16.52 -2.00
C ALA A 70 -9.80 -15.75 -3.03
N ASP A 71 -9.19 -14.95 -3.91
CA ASP A 71 -9.85 -14.13 -4.94
C ASP A 71 -10.86 -13.12 -4.35
N ARG A 72 -10.72 -12.76 -3.07
CA ARG A 72 -11.60 -11.79 -2.40
C ARG A 72 -11.20 -10.35 -2.69
N TYR A 73 -9.92 -10.10 -2.93
CA TYR A 73 -9.36 -8.79 -3.24
C TYR A 73 -8.46 -8.86 -4.47
N ALA A 74 -8.48 -7.81 -5.27
CA ALA A 74 -7.55 -7.64 -6.37
C ALA A 74 -6.21 -7.06 -5.89
N TYR A 75 -5.11 -7.57 -6.43
CA TYR A 75 -3.78 -7.00 -6.23
C TYR A 75 -3.41 -6.03 -7.38
N PRO A 76 -2.65 -4.95 -7.12
CA PRO A 76 -2.07 -4.56 -5.83
C PRO A 76 -3.12 -4.07 -4.82
N LEU A 77 -3.04 -4.55 -3.58
CA LEU A 77 -3.89 -4.17 -2.45
C LEU A 77 -3.11 -3.27 -1.50
N ILE A 78 -3.64 -2.10 -1.19
CA ILE A 78 -2.99 -1.06 -0.40
C ILE A 78 -3.71 -0.98 0.93
N VAL A 79 -2.96 -1.26 2.00
CA VAL A 79 -3.44 -1.26 3.37
C VAL A 79 -2.66 -0.24 4.18
N ILE A 80 -3.36 0.59 4.93
CA ILE A 80 -2.74 1.59 5.80
C ILE A 80 -3.13 1.25 7.24
N GLY A 81 -2.14 0.85 8.04
CA GLY A 81 -2.40 0.23 9.34
C GLY A 81 -3.13 -1.10 9.20
N GLU A 82 -4.44 -1.09 9.44
CA GLU A 82 -5.31 -2.28 9.39
C GLU A 82 -6.49 -2.09 8.40
N GLU A 83 -6.53 -0.98 7.66
CA GLU A 83 -7.63 -0.66 6.76
C GLU A 83 -7.20 -0.69 5.29
N VAL A 84 -8.02 -1.31 4.43
CA VAL A 84 -7.83 -1.32 2.99
C VAL A 84 -8.21 0.04 2.41
N VAL A 85 -7.26 0.69 1.74
CA VAL A 85 -7.42 2.04 1.19
C VAL A 85 -7.54 2.03 -0.33
N GLY A 86 -7.04 0.98 -0.99
CA GLY A 86 -7.21 0.79 -2.43
C GLY A 86 -6.86 -0.62 -2.87
N GLU A 87 -7.42 -1.04 -3.99
CA GLU A 87 -7.18 -2.32 -4.64
C GLU A 87 -7.12 -2.15 -6.15
N GLY A 88 -6.21 -2.85 -6.82
CA GLY A 88 -5.98 -2.82 -8.27
C GLY A 88 -5.39 -1.51 -8.80
N ASN A 89 -6.14 -0.40 -8.72
CA ASN A 89 -5.71 0.92 -9.17
C ASN A 89 -5.71 1.93 -8.01
N PRO A 90 -4.64 1.96 -7.19
CA PRO A 90 -4.55 2.90 -6.07
C PRO A 90 -4.62 4.34 -6.54
N ARG A 91 -5.64 5.05 -6.07
CA ARG A 91 -5.72 6.49 -6.26
C ARG A 91 -4.94 7.20 -5.17
N LEU A 92 -3.87 7.89 -5.55
CA LEU A 92 -3.05 8.69 -4.63
C LEU A 92 -3.87 9.66 -3.78
N ASN A 93 -4.95 10.23 -4.34
CA ASN A 93 -5.86 11.11 -3.61
C ASN A 93 -6.56 10.43 -2.42
N VAL A 94 -6.95 9.15 -2.54
CA VAL A 94 -7.61 8.41 -1.46
C VAL A 94 -6.63 8.11 -0.34
N ILE A 95 -5.41 7.71 -0.71
CA ILE A 95 -4.32 7.44 0.22
C ILE A 95 -3.95 8.70 0.99
N ARG A 96 -3.76 9.83 0.29
CA ARG A 96 -3.48 11.13 0.93
C ARG A 96 -4.56 11.50 1.93
N ARG A 97 -5.83 11.44 1.52
CA ARG A 97 -6.95 11.76 2.41
C ARG A 97 -6.92 10.88 3.66
N LYS A 98 -6.66 9.58 3.53
CA LYS A 98 -6.57 8.67 4.67
C LYS A 98 -5.41 9.03 5.62
N LEU A 99 -4.26 9.42 5.07
CA LEU A 99 -3.11 9.89 5.85
C LEU A 99 -3.44 11.18 6.60
N GLU A 100 -4.11 12.13 5.95
CA GLU A 100 -4.60 13.36 6.56
C GLU A 100 -5.61 13.08 7.68
N GLU A 101 -6.54 12.14 7.48
CA GLU A 101 -7.47 11.66 8.50
C GLU A 101 -6.77 11.00 9.70
N MET A 102 -5.60 10.38 9.48
CA MET A 102 -4.75 9.84 10.54
C MET A 102 -3.94 10.91 11.28
N GLY A 103 -3.97 12.17 10.81
CA GLY A 103 -3.28 13.30 11.39
C GLY A 103 -1.91 13.60 10.78
N LEU A 104 -1.61 13.09 9.58
CA LEU A 104 -0.42 13.52 8.83
C LEU A 104 -0.70 14.83 8.11
N GLU A 105 0.21 15.78 8.25
CA GLU A 105 0.18 17.05 7.53
C GLU A 105 0.99 16.93 6.24
N ARG A 106 0.39 17.28 5.10
CA ARG A 106 1.07 17.33 3.81
C ARG A 106 2.04 18.52 3.78
N HIS A 107 3.33 18.23 3.61
CA HIS A 107 4.40 19.23 3.45
C HIS A 107 4.55 19.68 1.98
N ALA A 108 3.42 19.89 1.29
CA ALA A 108 3.38 20.28 -0.12
C ALA A 108 3.99 21.68 -0.37
#